data_AF-A0A539DPS7-F1
#
_entry.id   AF-A0A539DPS7-F1
#
_cell.length_a   1.000
_cell.length_b   1.000
_cell.length_c   1.000
_cell.angle_alpha   90.00
_cell.angle_beta   90.00
_cell.angle_gamma   90.00
#
_symmetry.space_group_name_H-M   'P 1'
#
loop_
_entity.id
_entity.type
_entity.pdbx_description
1 polymer ?
#
loop_
_entity_poly.entity_id
_entity_poly.type
_entity_poly.pdbx_seq_one_letter_code
_entity_poly.pdbx_strand_id
1 'polypeptide(L)'
;THRDAPRVLLANSNLVGRWATWEHFRELEKKGLMMYGQMTAGSWIYIGSQGIVQGTFETLAEAGRRHFDSDLAGRLTVTAGLGGMGGAQPLAVTMNGGVCLAAEVDASRLRKRLETRYLDWEAPDLDAALAMAREAMAGRTALSIGVVMNAADLLEELVRRRIMTR
;
A
#
# COMPACT_ATOMS: atom_id res chain seq x y z
N THR A 1 -9.60 -25.55 -30.16
CA THR A 1 -8.66 -24.42 -30.42
C THR A 1 -8.87 -23.92 -31.84
N HIS A 2 -8.47 -22.69 -32.17
CA HIS A 2 -8.58 -22.05 -33.51
C HIS A 2 -7.74 -20.75 -33.54
N ARG A 3 -7.65 -20.02 -34.66
CA ARG A 3 -6.82 -18.80 -34.79
C ARG A 3 -7.12 -17.74 -33.73
N ASP A 4 -8.39 -17.48 -33.47
CA ASP A 4 -8.85 -16.41 -32.56
C ASP A 4 -8.97 -16.84 -31.09
N ALA A 5 -8.64 -18.10 -30.76
CA ALA A 5 -8.65 -18.56 -29.38
C ALA A 5 -7.49 -17.93 -28.57
N PRO A 6 -7.59 -17.79 -27.24
CA PRO A 6 -6.44 -17.45 -26.41
C PRO A 6 -5.22 -18.34 -26.70
N ARG A 7 -4.03 -17.74 -26.85
CA ARG A 7 -2.78 -18.48 -27.12
C ARG A 7 -2.26 -19.22 -25.89
N VAL A 8 -2.52 -18.65 -24.71
CA VAL A 8 -2.11 -19.20 -23.42
C VAL A 8 -3.32 -19.21 -22.51
N LEU A 9 -3.59 -20.36 -21.90
CA LEU A 9 -4.57 -20.52 -20.82
C LEU A 9 -3.77 -20.85 -19.56
N LEU A 10 -4.00 -20.08 -18.50
CA LEU A 10 -3.27 -20.20 -17.24
C LEU A 10 -4.24 -20.56 -16.12
N ALA A 11 -3.85 -21.51 -15.28
CA ALA A 11 -4.58 -21.90 -14.09
C ALA A 11 -3.58 -22.05 -12.94
N ASN A 12 -3.39 -20.99 -12.16
CA ASN A 12 -2.39 -20.94 -11.10
C ASN A 12 -3.04 -21.07 -9.72
N SER A 13 -2.38 -21.79 -8.81
CA SER A 13 -2.72 -21.86 -7.37
C SER A 13 -4.12 -22.42 -7.02
N ASN A 14 -4.81 -23.05 -7.97
CA ASN A 14 -6.11 -23.69 -7.72
C ASN A 14 -5.96 -24.94 -6.86
N LEU A 15 -6.78 -25.05 -5.81
CA LEU A 15 -6.86 -26.22 -4.93
C LEU A 15 -8.34 -26.57 -4.72
N VAL A 16 -8.65 -27.86 -4.58
CA VAL A 16 -10.00 -28.30 -4.22
C VAL A 16 -10.35 -27.73 -2.85
N GLY A 17 -11.59 -27.27 -2.64
CA GLY A 17 -11.96 -26.41 -1.51
C GLY A 17 -11.50 -26.87 -0.12
N ARG A 18 -11.57 -28.17 0.19
CA ARG A 18 -11.08 -28.71 1.48
C ARG A 18 -9.57 -28.54 1.69
N TRP A 19 -8.80 -28.47 0.62
CA TRP A 19 -7.34 -28.35 0.60
C TRP A 19 -6.85 -26.94 0.28
N ALA A 20 -7.75 -25.97 0.05
CA ALA A 20 -7.40 -24.59 -0.25
C ALA A 20 -6.94 -23.82 1.01
N THR A 21 -5.88 -24.33 1.66
CA THR A 21 -5.26 -23.75 2.85
C THR A 21 -3.77 -23.50 2.60
N TRP A 22 -3.18 -22.61 3.40
CA TRP A 22 -1.75 -22.30 3.30
C TRP A 22 -0.87 -23.50 3.68
N GLU A 23 -1.29 -24.31 4.64
CA GLU A 23 -0.54 -25.50 5.08
C GLU A 23 -0.35 -26.47 3.91
N HIS A 24 -1.43 -26.79 3.20
CA HIS A 24 -1.36 -27.69 2.06
C HIS A 24 -0.68 -27.04 0.84
N PHE A 25 -0.90 -25.75 0.61
CA PHE A 25 -0.15 -24.98 -0.40
C PHE A 25 1.37 -25.12 -0.18
N ARG A 26 1.85 -24.91 1.05
CA ARG A 26 3.28 -24.98 1.41
C ARG A 26 3.83 -26.41 1.35
N GLU A 27 3.01 -27.40 1.67
CA GLU A 27 3.35 -28.81 1.48
C GLU A 27 3.68 -29.10 0.00
N LEU A 28 2.82 -28.65 -0.92
CA LEU A 28 3.02 -28.83 -2.36
C LEU A 28 4.17 -27.96 -2.90
N GLU A 29 4.33 -26.73 -2.40
CA GLU A 29 5.43 -25.84 -2.78
C GLU A 29 6.80 -26.48 -2.46
N LYS A 30 6.97 -27.05 -1.26
CA LYS A 30 8.20 -27.76 -0.87
C LYS A 30 8.50 -28.97 -1.75
N LYS A 31 7.47 -29.58 -2.34
CA LYS A 31 7.58 -30.67 -3.31
C LYS A 31 7.83 -30.17 -4.74
N GLY A 32 7.88 -28.86 -4.97
CA GLY A 32 8.01 -28.26 -6.31
C GLY A 32 6.73 -28.36 -7.16
N LEU A 33 5.58 -28.63 -6.53
CA LEU A 33 4.29 -28.87 -7.21
C LEU A 33 3.35 -27.65 -7.16
N MET A 34 3.80 -26.53 -6.60
CA MET A 34 2.95 -25.35 -6.41
C MET A 34 3.70 -24.04 -6.62
N MET A 35 3.00 -23.07 -7.18
CA MET A 35 3.45 -21.70 -7.37
C MET A 35 2.32 -20.75 -6.94
N TYR A 36 2.67 -19.63 -6.27
CA TYR A 36 1.70 -18.59 -5.93
C TYR A 36 1.59 -17.58 -7.08
N GLY A 37 0.48 -17.61 -7.81
CA GLY A 37 0.28 -16.75 -8.97
C GLY A 37 -0.10 -15.30 -8.62
N GLN A 38 -0.59 -15.06 -7.40
CA GLN A 38 -1.27 -13.81 -7.06
C GLN A 38 -2.33 -13.48 -8.15
N MET A 39 -2.46 -12.23 -8.58
CA MET A 39 -3.32 -11.84 -9.70
C MET A 39 -2.47 -11.67 -10.96
N THR A 40 -1.69 -10.59 -11.04
CA THR A 40 -0.99 -10.20 -12.28
C THR A 40 0.43 -10.74 -12.40
N ALA A 41 0.96 -11.36 -11.33
CA ALA A 41 2.31 -11.93 -11.33
C ALA A 41 2.36 -13.22 -12.16
N GLY A 42 1.50 -14.19 -11.84
CA GLY A 42 1.38 -15.46 -12.56
C GLY A 42 0.71 -15.34 -13.94
N SER A 43 0.13 -14.17 -14.26
CA SER A 43 -0.50 -13.89 -15.55
C SER A 43 0.24 -12.87 -16.41
N TRP A 44 1.46 -12.48 -16.00
CA TRP A 44 2.41 -11.68 -16.78
C TRP A 44 1.90 -10.32 -17.25
N ILE A 45 1.18 -9.61 -16.38
CA ILE A 45 0.68 -8.26 -16.68
C ILE A 45 0.90 -7.26 -15.52
N TYR A 46 1.88 -7.54 -14.66
CA TYR A 46 2.27 -6.62 -13.61
C TYR A 46 3.09 -5.45 -14.18
N ILE A 47 2.64 -4.22 -13.91
CA ILE A 47 3.26 -2.98 -14.42
C ILE A 47 3.83 -2.10 -13.29
N GLY A 48 4.24 -2.72 -12.18
CA GLY A 48 4.70 -1.96 -11.00
C GLY A 48 3.56 -1.37 -10.18
N SER A 49 3.89 -0.43 -9.30
CA SER A 49 2.92 0.27 -8.44
C SER A 49 1.81 0.97 -9.23
N GLN A 50 2.08 1.34 -10.49
CA GLN A 50 1.10 1.99 -11.37
C GLN A 50 -0.15 1.13 -11.60
N GLY A 51 -0.03 -0.21 -11.55
CA GLY A 51 -1.15 -1.11 -11.76
C GLY A 51 -2.28 -0.94 -10.73
N ILE A 52 -2.02 -0.33 -9.58
CA ILE A 52 -3.02 -0.12 -8.52
C ILE A 52 -3.21 1.34 -8.11
N VAL A 53 -2.33 2.25 -8.53
CA VAL A 53 -2.37 3.65 -8.06
C VAL A 53 -3.72 4.33 -8.30
N GLN A 54 -4.33 4.10 -9.47
CA GLN A 54 -5.66 4.65 -9.77
C GLN A 54 -6.73 4.06 -8.84
N GLY A 55 -6.71 2.74 -8.60
CA GLY A 55 -7.67 2.10 -7.70
C GLY A 55 -7.55 2.64 -6.27
N THR A 56 -6.33 2.82 -5.77
CA THR A 56 -6.08 3.42 -4.45
C THR A 56 -6.50 4.89 -4.41
N PHE A 57 -6.21 5.67 -5.47
CA PHE A 57 -6.64 7.06 -5.61
C PHE A 57 -8.16 7.18 -5.56
N GLU A 58 -8.89 6.40 -6.36
CA GLU A 58 -10.36 6.43 -6.41
C GLU A 58 -10.99 5.98 -5.09
N THR A 59 -10.36 5.02 -4.41
CA THR A 59 -10.82 4.59 -3.08
C THR A 59 -10.75 5.74 -2.07
N LEU A 60 -9.63 6.47 -2.06
CA LEU A 60 -9.43 7.62 -1.17
C LEU A 60 -10.30 8.83 -1.60
N ALA A 61 -10.47 9.06 -2.90
CA ALA A 61 -11.35 10.09 -3.42
C ALA A 61 -12.80 9.85 -2.99
N GLU A 62 -13.28 8.61 -3.10
CA GLU A 62 -14.62 8.22 -2.65
C GLU A 62 -14.78 8.31 -1.13
N ALA A 63 -13.77 7.89 -0.35
CA ALA A 63 -13.78 8.11 1.09
C ALA A 63 -13.85 9.60 1.45
N GLY A 64 -13.10 10.44 0.71
CA GLY A 64 -13.16 11.89 0.78
C GLY A 64 -14.56 12.43 0.51
N ARG A 65 -15.21 11.99 -0.57
CA ARG A 65 -16.59 12.38 -0.90
C ARG A 65 -17.58 12.04 0.22
N ARG A 66 -17.44 10.87 0.84
CA ARG A 66 -18.39 10.40 1.86
C ARG A 66 -18.22 11.05 3.23
N HIS A 67 -17.00 11.43 3.59
CA HIS A 67 -16.67 11.81 4.97
C HIS A 67 -16.15 13.23 5.12
N PHE A 68 -15.66 13.85 4.04
CA PHE A 68 -14.85 15.06 4.11
C PHE A 68 -15.17 16.08 3.00
N ASP A 69 -16.39 16.06 2.46
CA ASP A 69 -16.83 16.95 1.38
C ASP A 69 -15.89 16.95 0.16
N SER A 70 -15.25 15.80 -0.11
CA SER A 70 -14.26 15.61 -1.18
C SER A 70 -12.93 16.34 -0.98
N ASP A 71 -12.65 16.89 0.21
CA ASP A 71 -11.42 17.60 0.53
C ASP A 71 -10.58 16.85 1.58
N LEU A 72 -9.46 16.25 1.14
CA LEU A 72 -8.47 15.67 2.05
C LEU A 72 -7.38 16.66 2.45
N ALA A 73 -7.38 17.90 1.95
CA ALA A 73 -6.38 18.88 2.31
C ALA A 73 -6.44 19.20 3.80
N GLY A 74 -5.28 19.20 4.44
CA GLY A 74 -5.16 19.37 5.90
C GLY A 74 -5.53 18.13 6.71
N ARG A 75 -5.79 16.98 6.08
CA ARG A 75 -6.11 15.71 6.76
C ARG A 75 -4.95 14.73 6.72
N LEU A 76 -4.78 14.00 7.81
CA LEU A 76 -3.81 12.93 7.94
C LEU A 76 -4.44 11.57 7.59
N THR A 77 -3.87 10.89 6.61
CA THR A 77 -4.09 9.46 6.36
C THR A 77 -2.93 8.68 6.96
N VAL A 78 -3.24 7.72 7.82
CA VAL A 78 -2.26 6.82 8.44
C VAL A 78 -2.41 5.44 7.81
N THR A 79 -1.29 4.87 7.35
CA THR A 79 -1.27 3.52 6.77
C THR A 79 0.06 2.81 7.04
N ALA A 80 0.23 1.60 6.52
CA ALA A 80 1.47 0.85 6.55
C ALA A 80 1.65 -0.03 5.30
N GLY A 81 2.88 -0.52 5.13
CA GLY A 81 3.25 -1.47 4.08
C GLY A 81 3.51 -0.79 2.73
N LEU A 82 4.78 -0.55 2.42
CA LEU A 82 5.25 0.07 1.18
C LEU A 82 5.86 -0.98 0.24
N GLY A 83 5.16 -2.11 0.10
CA GLY A 83 5.46 -3.17 -0.84
C GLY A 83 5.16 -2.79 -2.30
N GLY A 84 5.21 -3.76 -3.23
CA GLY A 84 4.94 -3.53 -4.67
C GLY A 84 3.64 -2.78 -4.95
N MET A 85 2.56 -3.21 -4.29
CA MET A 85 1.23 -2.60 -4.41
C MET A 85 1.01 -1.50 -3.38
N GLY A 86 1.32 -1.76 -2.09
CA GLY A 86 1.12 -0.81 -1.00
C GLY A 86 1.97 0.46 -1.12
N GLY A 87 3.05 0.42 -1.89
CA GLY A 87 3.84 1.61 -2.25
C GLY A 87 3.07 2.63 -3.10
N ALA A 88 1.90 2.29 -3.64
CA ALA A 88 1.03 3.25 -4.33
C ALA A 88 0.23 4.17 -3.38
N GLN A 89 0.11 3.78 -2.11
CA GLN A 89 -0.69 4.50 -1.11
C GLN A 89 -0.25 5.96 -0.90
N PRO A 90 1.05 6.28 -0.72
CA PRO A 90 1.44 7.64 -0.38
C PRO A 90 1.16 8.62 -1.53
N LEU A 91 1.49 8.23 -2.77
CA LEU A 91 1.14 8.99 -3.97
C LEU A 91 -0.38 9.16 -4.14
N ALA A 92 -1.17 8.11 -3.88
CA ALA A 92 -2.62 8.18 -4.00
C ALA A 92 -3.25 9.16 -3.00
N VAL A 93 -2.70 9.25 -1.78
CA VAL A 93 -3.13 10.24 -0.78
C VAL A 93 -2.77 11.65 -1.22
N THR A 94 -1.53 11.88 -1.70
CA THR A 94 -1.10 13.23 -2.11
C THR A 94 -1.79 13.70 -3.40
N MET A 95 -2.13 12.79 -4.32
CA MET A 95 -3.00 13.11 -5.48
C MET A 95 -4.40 13.58 -5.07
N ASN A 96 -4.89 13.16 -3.90
CA ASN A 96 -6.14 13.66 -3.31
C ASN A 96 -5.93 14.90 -2.42
N GLY A 97 -4.72 15.48 -2.40
CA GLY A 97 -4.40 16.67 -1.61
C GLY A 97 -4.09 16.42 -0.13
N GLY A 98 -4.10 15.16 0.32
CA GLY A 98 -3.93 14.80 1.73
C GLY A 98 -2.47 14.67 2.19
N VAL A 99 -2.30 14.52 3.50
CA VAL A 99 -1.02 14.16 4.13
C VAL A 99 -1.02 12.66 4.43
N CYS A 100 0.02 11.94 4.02
CA CYS A 100 0.19 10.51 4.29
C CYS A 100 1.30 10.28 5.32
N LEU A 101 1.02 9.48 6.35
CA LEU A 101 2.03 8.89 7.23
C LEU A 101 1.98 7.36 7.05
N ALA A 102 3.06 6.78 6.53
CA ALA A 102 3.16 5.36 6.24
C ALA A 102 4.30 4.68 7.01
N ALA A 103 3.97 3.66 7.81
CA ALA A 103 4.98 2.77 8.40
C ALA A 103 5.45 1.71 7.39
N GLU A 104 6.74 1.45 7.35
CA GLU A 104 7.34 0.31 6.64
C GLU A 104 8.49 -0.24 7.47
N VAL A 105 8.53 -1.54 7.69
CA VAL A 105 9.57 -2.15 8.55
C VAL A 105 10.89 -2.33 7.80
N ASP A 106 10.85 -2.44 6.47
CA ASP A 106 12.01 -2.63 5.61
C ASP A 106 12.43 -1.32 4.94
N ALA A 107 13.51 -0.71 5.42
CA ALA A 107 14.07 0.54 4.88
C ALA A 107 14.39 0.48 3.37
N SER A 108 14.67 -0.71 2.80
CA SER A 108 14.91 -0.85 1.36
C SER A 108 13.62 -0.63 0.54
N ARG A 109 12.46 -1.01 1.09
CA ARG A 109 11.16 -0.79 0.47
C ARG A 109 10.80 0.68 0.44
N LEU A 110 11.10 1.38 1.52
CA LEU A 110 10.97 2.83 1.67
C LEU A 110 11.78 3.58 0.61
N ARG A 111 13.09 3.33 0.58
CA ARG A 111 14.02 3.94 -0.39
C ARG A 111 13.59 3.72 -1.84
N LYS A 112 13.11 2.51 -2.17
CA LYS A 112 12.56 2.24 -3.50
C LYS A 112 11.38 3.15 -3.89
N ARG A 113 10.58 3.63 -2.92
CA ARG A 113 9.44 4.52 -3.20
C ARG A 113 9.89 5.96 -3.37
N LEU A 114 10.94 6.39 -2.65
CA LEU A 114 11.61 7.66 -2.91
C LEU A 114 12.19 7.69 -4.34
N GLU A 115 12.95 6.65 -4.71
CA GLU A 115 13.56 6.52 -6.03
C GLU A 115 12.52 6.55 -7.17
N THR A 116 11.36 5.93 -6.94
CA THR A 116 10.27 5.88 -7.92
C THR A 116 9.28 7.03 -7.80
N ARG A 117 9.51 8.00 -6.90
CA ARG A 117 8.64 9.16 -6.62
C ARG A 117 7.21 8.79 -6.23
N TYR A 118 7.06 7.67 -5.54
CA TYR A 118 5.81 7.24 -4.91
C TYR A 118 5.73 7.63 -3.43
N LEU A 119 6.80 8.20 -2.89
CA LEU A 119 6.92 8.76 -1.56
C LEU A 119 7.79 10.03 -1.63
N ASP A 120 7.45 11.06 -0.86
CA ASP A 120 8.18 12.33 -0.87
C ASP A 120 9.35 12.34 0.13
N TRP A 121 9.13 11.81 1.34
CA TRP A 121 10.11 11.88 2.41
C TRP A 121 10.20 10.62 3.26
N GLU A 122 11.41 10.27 3.69
CA GLU A 122 11.69 9.29 4.74
C GLU A 122 12.11 10.03 6.02
N ALA A 123 11.30 9.94 7.07
CA ALA A 123 11.57 10.56 8.36
C ALA A 123 12.53 9.69 9.19
N PRO A 124 13.44 10.31 9.97
CA PRO A 124 14.40 9.58 10.79
C PRO A 124 13.75 8.84 11.97
N ASP A 125 12.62 9.35 12.46
CA ASP A 125 11.85 8.77 13.56
C ASP A 125 10.39 9.25 13.50
N LEU A 126 9.57 8.71 14.40
CA LEU A 126 8.14 9.05 14.50
C LEU A 126 7.91 10.51 14.91
N ASP A 127 8.76 11.09 15.76
CA ASP A 127 8.57 12.45 16.25
C ASP A 127 8.76 13.47 15.13
N ALA A 128 9.82 13.29 14.34
CA ALA A 128 10.07 14.06 13.13
C ALA A 128 8.94 13.87 12.10
N ALA A 129 8.49 12.63 11.88
CA ALA A 129 7.40 12.34 10.95
C ALA A 129 6.10 13.07 11.34
N LEU A 130 5.78 13.08 12.64
CA LEU A 130 4.59 13.75 13.16
C LEU A 130 4.71 15.28 13.12
N ALA A 131 5.89 15.83 13.37
CA ALA A 131 6.13 17.27 13.23
C ALA A 131 5.89 17.73 11.79
N MET A 132 6.49 17.02 10.82
CA MET A 132 6.30 17.28 9.39
C MET A 132 4.83 17.13 8.97
N ALA A 133 4.15 16.07 9.44
CA ALA A 133 2.74 15.86 9.14
C ALA A 133 1.87 17.01 9.65
N ARG A 134 2.10 17.50 10.87
CA ARG A 134 1.36 18.62 11.46
C ARG A 134 1.56 19.92 10.68
N GLU A 135 2.80 20.19 10.28
CA GLU A 135 3.11 21.37 9.46
C GLU A 135 2.41 21.31 8.11
N ALA A 136 2.51 20.18 7.41
CA ALA A 136 1.84 19.96 6.13
C ALA A 136 0.31 20.05 6.25
N MET A 137 -0.28 19.50 7.31
CA MET A 137 -1.70 19.61 7.59
C MET A 137 -2.13 21.07 7.81
N ALA A 138 -1.40 21.82 8.63
CA ALA A 138 -1.68 23.23 8.90
C ALA A 138 -1.54 24.10 7.64
N GLY A 139 -0.53 23.81 6.81
CA GLY A 139 -0.32 24.46 5.52
C GLY A 139 -1.23 23.99 4.40
N ARG A 140 -2.06 22.96 4.62
CA ARG A 140 -2.87 22.29 3.59
C ARG A 140 -2.04 21.84 2.38
N THR A 141 -0.79 21.44 2.62
CA THR A 141 0.15 20.98 1.60
C THR A 141 0.13 19.46 1.55
N ALA A 142 -0.10 18.89 0.36
CA ALA A 142 -0.02 17.44 0.17
C ALA A 142 1.42 16.97 0.40
N LEU A 143 1.61 15.98 1.27
CA LEU A 143 2.92 15.45 1.62
C LEU A 143 2.81 13.99 2.04
N SER A 144 3.70 13.15 1.53
CA SER A 144 3.81 11.76 1.93
C SER A 144 5.11 11.46 2.70
N ILE A 145 4.95 10.91 3.89
CA ILE A 145 6.02 10.68 4.87
C ILE A 145 6.06 9.20 5.20
N GLY A 146 7.22 8.60 5.02
CA GLY A 146 7.51 7.23 5.40
C GLY A 146 8.36 7.19 6.66
N VAL A 147 8.11 6.22 7.54
CA VAL A 147 8.94 5.98 8.73
C VAL A 147 9.28 4.49 8.83
N VAL A 148 10.55 4.21 9.13
CA VAL A 148 11.00 2.83 9.35
C VAL A 148 10.49 2.35 10.71
N MET A 149 9.35 1.68 10.72
CA MET A 149 8.64 1.32 11.96
C MET A 149 7.71 0.13 11.73
N ASN A 150 7.46 -0.66 12.78
CA ASN A 150 6.39 -1.65 12.76
C ASN A 150 5.03 -0.93 12.78
N ALA A 151 4.09 -1.38 11.95
CA ALA A 151 2.74 -0.82 11.89
C ALA A 151 1.99 -0.90 13.23
N ALA A 152 2.20 -1.98 14.00
CA ALA A 152 1.58 -2.15 15.31
C ALA A 152 2.05 -1.07 16.29
N ASP A 153 3.36 -0.86 16.37
CA ASP A 153 3.97 0.16 17.22
C ASP A 153 3.53 1.57 16.80
N LEU A 154 3.46 1.84 15.49
CA LEU A 154 2.95 3.12 14.98
C LEU A 154 1.53 3.39 15.49
N LEU A 155 0.60 2.46 15.29
CA LEU A 155 -0.79 2.65 15.68
C LEU A 155 -0.94 2.78 17.21
N GLU A 156 -0.20 1.98 17.98
CA GLU A 156 -0.20 2.08 19.44
C GLU A 156 0.29 3.46 19.91
N GLU A 157 1.38 3.96 19.32
CA GLU A 157 1.93 5.28 19.63
C GLU A 157 0.96 6.42 19.27
N LEU A 158 0.30 6.34 18.11
CA LEU A 158 -0.68 7.35 17.69
C LEU A 158 -1.90 7.41 18.62
N VAL A 159 -2.38 6.26 19.10
CA VAL A 159 -3.46 6.19 20.09
C VAL A 159 -2.99 6.72 21.44
N ARG A 160 -1.82 6.27 21.92
CA ARG A 160 -1.22 6.69 23.19
C ARG A 160 -1.04 8.21 23.26
N ARG A 161 -0.61 8.81 22.15
CA ARG A 161 -0.38 10.25 21.99
C ARG A 161 -1.64 11.06 21.64
N ARG A 162 -2.80 10.40 21.53
CA ARG A 162 -4.10 11.00 21.15
C ARG A 162 -4.05 11.78 19.84
N ILE A 163 -3.25 11.29 18.89
CA ILE A 163 -3.19 11.83 17.52
C ILE A 163 -4.36 11.27 16.70
N MET A 164 -4.72 10.01 16.97
CA MET A 164 -5.97 9.42 16.51
C MET A 164 -6.89 9.25 17.71
N THR A 165 -8.13 9.76 17.62
CA THR A 165 -9.19 9.45 18.58
C THR A 165 -10.15 8.44 17.96
N ARG A 166 -10.70 7.54 18.79
CA ARG A 166 -11.81 6.68 18.38
C ARG A 166 -13.03 7.50 17.98
#